data_AF-A0A7D5SH97-F1
#
_entry.id   AF-A0A7D5SH97-F1
#
_cell.length_a   1.000
_cell.length_b   1.000
_cell.length_c   1.000
_cell.angle_alpha   90.00
_cell.angle_beta   90.00
_cell.angle_gamma   90.00
#
_symmetry.space_group_name_H-M   'P 1'
#
loop_
_entity.id
_entity.type
_entity.pdbx_description
1 polymer ?
#
loop_
_entity_poly.entity_id
_entity_poly.type
_entity_poly.pdbx_seq_one_letter_code
_entity_poly.pdbx_strand_id
1 'polypeptide(L)' 'MVADPNCRTKRCPKTLEADLVQLTVGFAWWYQKYAKKQSPEDAGRYQFAEQEARAKRAGLWADGHPIPPWDWRRGTR' A
#
# COMPACT_ATOMS: atom_id res chain seq x y z
N MET A 1 5.54 -9.21 2.23
CA MET A 1 6.38 -10.20 1.51
C MET A 1 5.60 -11.24 0.67
N VAL A 2 5.87 -11.34 -0.65
CA VAL A 2 5.31 -12.29 -1.64
C VAL A 2 6.41 -13.28 -2.08
N ALA A 3 6.05 -14.56 -2.24
CA ALA A 3 6.95 -15.60 -2.73
C ALA A 3 7.00 -15.65 -4.26
N ASP A 4 8.09 -16.17 -4.82
CA ASP A 4 8.22 -16.39 -6.27
C ASP A 4 7.09 -17.32 -6.80
N PRO A 5 6.41 -16.96 -7.91
CA PRO A 5 5.27 -17.73 -8.42
C PRO A 5 5.63 -19.13 -8.96
N ASN A 6 6.90 -19.38 -9.25
CA ASN A 6 7.38 -20.70 -9.69
C ASN A 6 7.90 -21.56 -8.54
N CYS A 7 7.98 -21.02 -7.32
CA CYS A 7 8.44 -21.76 -6.17
C CYS A 7 7.34 -22.69 -5.63
N ARG A 8 7.61 -24.00 -5.64
CA ARG A 8 6.68 -25.05 -5.20
C ARG A 8 7.03 -25.67 -3.85
N THR A 9 8.08 -25.20 -3.18
CA THR A 9 8.55 -25.76 -1.91
C THR A 9 7.93 -25.05 -0.71
N LYS A 10 7.91 -25.69 0.48
CA LYS A 10 7.29 -25.10 1.68
C LYS A 10 8.01 -23.87 2.24
N ARG A 11 9.26 -23.61 1.83
CA ARG A 11 10.07 -22.46 2.24
C ARG A 11 10.58 -21.74 1.01
N CYS A 12 9.72 -20.90 0.45
CA CYS A 12 10.10 -20.03 -0.66
C CYS A 12 10.71 -18.73 -0.12
N PRO A 13 11.83 -18.26 -0.70
CA PRO A 13 12.32 -16.92 -0.43
C PRO A 13 11.25 -15.93 -0.87
N LYS A 14 10.98 -14.94 -0.02
CA LYS A 14 10.04 -13.87 -0.34
C LYS A 14 10.84 -12.66 -0.78
N THR A 15 10.53 -12.15 -1.96
CA THR A 15 11.38 -11.16 -2.65
C THR A 15 10.74 -9.78 -2.71
N LEU A 16 9.44 -9.67 -2.41
CA LEU A 16 8.68 -8.46 -2.65
C LEU A 16 7.73 -8.10 -1.51
N GLU A 17 7.75 -6.87 -1.02
CA GLU A 17 6.81 -6.43 0.03
C GLU A 17 5.41 -6.17 -0.52
N ALA A 18 4.50 -7.12 -0.29
CA ALA A 18 3.09 -7.05 -0.68
C ALA A 18 2.42 -5.71 -0.33
N ASP A 19 2.68 -5.16 0.86
CA ASP A 19 2.09 -3.90 1.32
C ASP A 19 2.56 -2.70 0.48
N LEU A 20 3.86 -2.64 0.19
CA LEU A 20 4.45 -1.60 -0.67
C LEU A 20 3.90 -1.68 -2.09
N VAL A 21 3.81 -2.89 -2.66
CA VAL A 21 3.27 -3.05 -4.01
C VAL A 21 1.82 -2.61 -4.09
N GLN A 22 1.00 -2.98 -3.11
CA GLN A 22 -0.41 -2.56 -3.04
C GLN A 22 -0.54 -1.02 -3.01
N LEU A 23 0.37 -0.32 -2.34
CA LEU A 23 0.43 1.14 -2.37
C LEU A 23 0.81 1.66 -3.75
N THR A 24 1.88 1.14 -4.34
CA THR A 24 2.37 1.57 -5.67
C THR A 24 1.35 1.38 -6.78
N VAL A 25 0.59 0.27 -6.77
CA VAL A 25 -0.48 0.04 -7.76
C VAL A 25 -1.78 0.76 -7.41
N GLY A 26 -1.83 1.47 -6.27
CA GLY A 26 -2.97 2.28 -5.86
C GLY A 26 -4.15 1.47 -5.31
N PHE A 27 -3.92 0.27 -4.77
CA PHE A 27 -4.95 -0.54 -4.12
C PHE A 27 -5.01 -0.37 -2.60
N ALA A 28 -4.02 0.29 -2.01
CA ALA A 28 -3.96 0.54 -0.57
C ALA A 28 -3.77 2.03 -0.25
N TRP A 29 -4.15 2.37 0.98
CA TRP A 29 -3.97 3.69 1.57
C TRP A 29 -2.90 3.63 2.65
N TRP A 30 -1.96 4.58 2.65
CA TRP A 30 -0.96 4.66 3.69
C TRP A 30 -1.51 5.42 4.89
N TYR A 31 -1.71 4.71 6.00
CA TYR A 31 -2.25 5.32 7.20
C TYR A 31 -1.15 5.93 8.08
N GLN A 32 -0.94 7.24 7.92
CA GLN A 32 0.09 8.02 8.63
C GLN A 32 0.08 7.87 10.16
N LYS A 33 -1.06 7.52 10.78
CA LYS A 33 -1.10 7.27 12.22
C LYS A 33 -0.20 6.10 12.65
N TYR A 34 0.01 5.10 11.78
CA TYR A 34 0.92 4.00 12.04
C TYR A 34 2.35 4.26 11.56
N ALA A 35 2.60 5.35 10.82
CA ALA A 35 3.96 5.73 10.42
C ALA A 35 4.88 5.95 11.63
N LYS A 36 4.33 6.44 12.76
CA LYS A 36 5.07 6.60 14.02
C LYS A 36 5.54 5.28 14.65
N LYS A 37 4.98 4.14 14.23
CA LYS A 37 5.39 2.80 14.68
C LYS A 37 6.35 2.13 13.71
N GLN A 38 6.59 2.75 12.54
CA GLN A 38 7.50 2.26 11.51
C GLN A 38 8.85 2.97 11.63
N SER A 39 9.89 2.37 11.08
CA SER A 39 11.17 3.03 10.89
C SER A 39 11.00 4.24 9.95
N PRO A 40 11.77 5.33 10.12
CA PRO A 40 11.68 6.50 9.26
C PRO A 40 11.92 6.18 7.78
N GLU A 41 12.79 5.20 7.48
CA GLU A 41 13.03 4.71 6.13
C GLU A 41 11.79 4.04 5.51
N ASP A 42 11.11 3.16 6.26
CA ASP A 42 9.87 2.54 5.80
C ASP A 42 8.77 3.59 5.63
N ALA A 43 8.61 4.51 6.58
CA ALA A 43 7.64 5.60 6.44
C ALA A 43 7.86 6.39 5.14
N GLY A 44 9.12 6.71 4.80
CA GLY A 44 9.47 7.37 3.54
C GLY A 44 9.13 6.54 2.29
N ARG A 45 9.41 5.23 2.30
CA ARG A 45 9.07 4.32 1.18
C ARG A 45 7.56 4.25 0.94
N TYR A 46 6.79 4.10 2.01
CA TYR A 46 5.33 4.01 1.92
C TYR A 46 4.71 5.34 1.49
N GLN A 47 5.23 6.47 1.98
CA GLN A 47 4.82 7.80 1.55
C GLN A 47 5.05 8.00 0.05
N PHE A 48 6.25 7.66 -0.42
CA PHE A 48 6.61 7.79 -1.83
C PHE A 48 5.72 6.90 -2.71
N ALA A 49 5.49 5.64 -2.32
CA ALA A 49 4.63 4.71 -3.06
C ALA A 49 3.19 5.23 -3.21
N GLU A 50 2.61 5.80 -2.15
CA GLU A 50 1.27 6.41 -2.22
C GLU A 50 1.25 7.64 -3.14
N GLN A 51 2.26 8.52 -3.04
CA GLN A 51 2.37 9.69 -3.91
C GLN A 51 2.51 9.31 -5.38
N GLU A 52 3.30 8.28 -5.68
CA GLU A 52 3.48 7.78 -7.04
C GLU A 52 2.16 7.23 -7.60
N ALA A 53 1.42 6.46 -6.81
CA ALA A 53 0.13 5.92 -7.21
C ALA A 53 -0.91 7.02 -7.45
N ARG A 54 -0.92 8.08 -6.62
CA ARG A 54 -1.73 9.29 -6.81
C ARG A 54 -1.38 10.01 -8.12
N ALA A 55 -0.08 10.24 -8.35
CA ALA A 55 0.40 10.92 -9.55
C ALA A 55 0.05 10.13 -10.83
N LYS A 56 0.14 8.80 -10.76
CA LYS A 56 -0.22 7.89 -11.86
C LYS A 56 -1.73 7.67 -12.00
N ARG A 57 -2.56 8.18 -11.08
CA ARG A 57 -4.00 7.89 -10.99
C ARG A 57 -4.28 6.38 -11.06
N ALA A 58 -3.43 5.59 -10.38
CA ALA A 58 -3.50 4.15 -10.40
C ALA A 58 -4.56 3.62 -9.42
N GLY A 59 -5.32 2.60 -9.82
CA GLY A 59 -6.28 1.91 -8.94
C GLY A 59 -7.32 2.84 -8.33
N LEU A 60 -7.36 2.92 -7.00
CA LEU A 60 -8.27 3.77 -6.23
C LEU A 60 -8.12 5.26 -6.56
N TRP A 61 -6.93 5.69 -7.00
CA TRP A 61 -6.62 7.07 -7.34
C TRP A 61 -7.07 7.48 -8.75
N ALA A 62 -7.64 6.55 -9.53
CA ALA A 62 -8.29 6.86 -10.80
C ALA A 62 -9.58 7.68 -10.60
N ASP A 63 -10.22 7.52 -9.45
CA ASP A 63 -11.39 8.30 -9.06
C ASP A 63 -10.99 9.75 -8.71
N GLY A 64 -11.84 10.72 -9.02
CA GLY A 64 -11.59 12.14 -8.74
C GLY A 64 -11.67 12.49 -7.26
N HIS A 65 -12.41 11.70 -6.47
CA HIS A 65 -12.57 11.88 -5.03
C HIS A 65 -12.35 10.54 -4.29
N PRO A 66 -11.10 10.04 -4.25
CA PRO A 66 -10.79 8.79 -3.58
C PRO A 66 -11.04 8.94 -2.07
N ILE A 67 -11.99 8.16 -1.54
CA ILE A 67 -12.35 8.19 -0.12
C ILE A 67 -11.49 7.19 0.65
N PRO A 68 -10.75 7.61 1.68
CA PRO A 68 -9.96 6.67 2.46
C PRO A 68 -10.84 5.74 3.30
N PRO A 69 -10.38 4.52 3.58
CA PRO A 69 -11.17 3.49 4.25
C PRO A 69 -11.56 3.84 5.70
N TRP A 70 -10.82 4.72 6.37
CA TRP A 70 -11.22 5.22 7.70
C TRP A 70 -12.32 6.29 7.62
N ASP A 71 -12.45 6.98 6.50
CA ASP A 71 -13.53 7.95 6.30
C ASP A 71 -14.80 7.24 5.85
N TRP A 72 -14.67 6.30 4.90
CA TRP A 72 -15.74 5.39 4.49
C TRP A 72 -16.35 4.65 5.69
N ARG A 73 -15.52 4.09 6.59
CA ARG A 73 -16.00 3.43 7.82
C ARG A 73 -16.70 4.37 8.81
N ARG A 74 -16.37 5.67 8.81
CA ARG A 74 -17.00 6.66 9.71
C ARG A 74 -18.35 7.15 9.19
N GLY A 75 -18.61 7.04 7.88
CA GLY A 75 -19.87 7.43 7.24
C GLY A 75 -20.99 6.38 7.33
N THR A 76 -20.76 5.21 7.92
CA THR A 76 -21.81 4.22 8.14
C THR A 76 -22.41 4.38 9.54
N ARG A 77 -23.49 5.16 9.62
CA ARG A 77 -24.52 5.01 10.65
C ARG A 77 -25.87 5.36 10.08
#